data_AF-A0A1Y4G5S7-F1
#
_entry.id   AF-A0A1Y4G5S7-F1
#
_cell.length_a   1.000
_cell.length_b   1.000
_cell.length_c   1.000
_cell.angle_alpha   90.00
_cell.angle_beta   90.00
_cell.angle_gamma   90.00
#
_symmetry.space_group_name_H-M   'P 1'
#
loop_
_entity.id
_entity.type
_entity.pdbx_description
1 polymer ?
#
loop_
_entity_poly.entity_id
_entity_poly.type
_entity_poly.pdbx_seq_one_letter_code
_entity_poly.pdbx_strand_id
1 'polypeptide(L)'
;MPKPHIPLEEIRAQVEGCRRCPLADGRTQTVFGVGNPAARVLIVGEAPGKNEDLQGEPFVGAAGKYLNELLSIAGLRREDVFIANVLKCRPPGNRDPRPEEIELCTPYLREQTRTIDPEFIVTLGNFSTKFILKTEVGITRLHGTLQRAGRFKVFPIFHPAAALYDSSKREALENDFTTLGQLLRESDAAAGMHEVDAGNAQGSPAALSTPAVPTDSNAGEGQAETQPDPASHVEQPHLL
;
A
#
# COMPACT_ATOMS: atom_id res chain seq x y z
N MET A 1 -13.24 -6.62 17.09
CA MET A 1 -14.15 -6.39 15.95
C MET A 1 -13.38 -5.65 14.87
N PRO A 2 -13.38 -6.09 13.60
CA PRO A 2 -12.77 -5.30 12.53
C PRO A 2 -13.48 -3.95 12.47
N LYS A 3 -12.71 -2.85 12.46
CA LYS A 3 -13.27 -1.50 12.32
C LYS A 3 -14.07 -1.45 11.00
N PRO A 4 -15.30 -0.92 10.95
CA PRO A 4 -16.06 -0.83 9.70
C PRO A 4 -15.30 0.02 8.67
N HIS A 5 -15.28 -0.40 7.40
CA HIS A 5 -14.64 0.36 6.31
C HIS A 5 -15.35 1.72 6.14
N ILE A 6 -14.57 2.80 6.10
CA ILE A 6 -15.08 4.17 5.90
C ILE A 6 -15.02 4.44 4.39
N PRO A 7 -16.13 4.79 3.72
CA PRO A 7 -16.11 5.10 2.29
C PRO A 7 -15.13 6.24 1.97
N LEU A 8 -14.44 6.18 0.83
CA LEU A 8 -13.47 7.21 0.43
C LEU A 8 -14.07 8.63 0.41
N GLU A 9 -15.35 8.75 0.07
CA GLU A 9 -16.06 10.03 0.06
C GLU A 9 -16.20 10.64 1.47
N GLU A 10 -16.43 9.80 2.48
CA GLU A 10 -16.48 10.27 3.87
C GLU A 10 -15.10 10.70 4.36
N ILE A 11 -14.04 9.97 3.99
CA ILE A 11 -12.66 10.36 4.29
C ILE A 11 -12.32 11.67 3.57
N ARG A 12 -12.77 11.86 2.32
CA ARG A 12 -12.60 13.11 1.56
C ARG A 12 -13.24 14.29 2.28
N ALA A 13 -14.50 14.17 2.70
CA ALA A 13 -15.19 15.22 3.44
C ALA A 13 -14.47 15.59 4.76
N GLN A 14 -13.93 14.60 5.47
CA GLN A 14 -13.13 14.84 6.68
C GLN A 14 -11.82 15.59 6.36
N VAL A 15 -11.15 15.24 5.26
CA VAL A 15 -9.93 15.92 4.80
C VAL A 15 -10.21 17.37 4.44
N GLU A 16 -11.28 17.64 3.69
CA GLU A 16 -11.67 18.99 3.26
C GLU A 16 -11.88 19.94 4.46
N GLY A 17 -12.56 19.46 5.51
CA GLY A 17 -12.80 20.19 6.75
C GLY A 17 -11.62 20.20 7.73
N CYS A 18 -10.52 19.53 7.43
CA CYS A 18 -9.43 19.33 8.39
C CYS A 18 -8.73 20.65 8.78
N ARG A 19 -8.55 20.85 10.08
CA ARG A 19 -7.75 21.93 10.69
C ARG A 19 -6.79 21.44 11.78
N ARG A 20 -6.40 20.16 11.72
CA ARG A 20 -5.60 19.51 12.79
C ARG A 20 -4.17 20.03 12.89
N CYS A 21 -3.64 20.71 11.88
CA CYS A 21 -2.27 21.24 11.86
C CYS A 21 -2.20 22.61 11.16
N PRO A 22 -1.13 23.40 11.36
CA PRO A 22 -1.01 24.76 10.81
C PRO A 22 -1.01 24.85 9.28
N LEU A 23 -0.75 23.75 8.57
CA LEU A 23 -0.84 23.70 7.11
C LEU A 23 -2.24 24.06 6.61
N ALA A 24 -3.25 23.89 7.47
CA ALA A 24 -4.62 24.21 7.16
C ALA A 24 -4.82 25.70 6.80
N ASP A 25 -4.01 26.59 7.37
CA ASP A 25 -4.17 28.04 7.23
C ASP A 25 -3.52 28.58 5.94
N GLY A 26 -2.61 27.81 5.34
CA GLY A 26 -1.84 28.22 4.16
C GLY A 26 -2.25 27.55 2.84
N ARG A 27 -3.16 26.57 2.89
CA ARG A 27 -3.63 25.85 1.69
C ARG A 27 -4.63 26.68 0.90
N THR A 28 -4.65 26.53 -0.41
CA THR A 28 -5.77 26.98 -1.24
C THR A 28 -6.90 25.95 -1.17
N GLN A 29 -6.54 24.67 -1.28
CA GLN A 29 -7.44 23.53 -1.10
C GLN A 29 -6.67 22.29 -0.66
N THR A 30 -7.37 21.30 -0.14
CA THR A 30 -6.75 20.00 0.18
C THR A 30 -6.55 19.17 -1.08
N VAL A 31 -5.52 18.33 -1.06
CA VAL A 31 -5.25 17.36 -2.11
C VAL A 31 -5.42 15.97 -1.54
N PHE A 32 -6.64 15.44 -1.65
CA PHE A 32 -7.04 14.17 -1.06
C PHE A 32 -6.30 12.97 -1.70
N GLY A 33 -6.36 12.91 -3.02
CA GLY A 33 -5.97 11.78 -3.84
C GLY A 33 -6.97 11.57 -4.98
N VAL A 34 -6.51 10.93 -6.06
CA VAL A 34 -7.32 10.65 -7.26
C VAL A 34 -6.97 9.29 -7.84
N GLY A 35 -7.90 8.68 -8.56
CA GLY A 35 -7.67 7.42 -9.27
C GLY A 35 -8.73 6.36 -8.95
N ASN A 36 -8.43 5.10 -9.27
CA ASN A 36 -9.35 3.99 -9.07
C ASN A 36 -9.56 3.69 -7.56
N PRO A 37 -10.79 3.73 -7.03
CA PRO A 37 -11.06 3.47 -5.61
C PRO A 37 -10.81 2.00 -5.20
N ALA A 38 -10.67 1.09 -6.16
CA ALA A 38 -10.30 -0.31 -5.98
C ALA A 38 -8.95 -0.63 -6.67
N ALA A 39 -8.05 0.36 -6.73
CA ALA A 39 -6.75 0.21 -7.37
C ALA A 39 -5.90 -0.85 -6.66
N ARG A 40 -5.34 -1.79 -7.44
CA ARG A 40 -4.32 -2.72 -6.95
C ARG A 40 -2.98 -2.05 -6.63
N VAL A 41 -2.74 -0.86 -7.17
CA VAL A 41 -1.53 -0.06 -6.92
C VAL A 41 -1.91 1.29 -6.31
N LEU A 42 -1.40 1.56 -5.11
CA LEU A 42 -1.47 2.85 -4.44
C LEU A 42 -0.12 3.56 -4.52
N ILE A 43 -0.07 4.72 -5.15
CA ILE A 43 1.12 5.57 -5.24
C ILE A 43 1.08 6.63 -4.15
N VAL A 44 2.15 6.74 -3.37
CA VAL A 44 2.24 7.66 -2.23
C VAL A 44 3.44 8.58 -2.35
N GLY A 45 3.17 9.86 -2.60
CA GLY A 45 4.16 10.93 -2.52
C GLY A 45 4.24 11.58 -1.14
N GLU A 46 4.99 12.67 -1.07
CA GLU A 46 5.28 13.39 0.17
C GLU A 46 4.17 14.38 0.55
N ALA A 47 4.00 15.43 -0.25
CA ALA A 47 3.07 16.52 0.01
C ALA A 47 2.68 17.22 -1.31
N PRO A 48 1.57 17.98 -1.32
CA PRO A 48 1.20 18.79 -2.47
C PRO A 48 2.21 19.90 -2.75
N GLY A 49 2.52 20.13 -4.03
CA GLY A 49 3.22 21.32 -4.50
C GLY A 49 2.25 22.47 -4.79
N LYS A 50 2.78 23.54 -5.40
CA LYS A 50 1.99 24.74 -5.73
C LYS A 50 0.84 24.45 -6.69
N ASN A 51 1.09 23.67 -7.74
CA ASN A 51 0.06 23.41 -8.75
C ASN A 51 -1.01 22.46 -8.21
N GLU A 52 -0.58 21.49 -7.41
CA GLU A 52 -1.46 20.55 -6.71
C GLU A 52 -2.37 21.30 -5.73
N ASP A 53 -1.83 22.21 -4.92
CA ASP A 53 -2.62 23.05 -4.01
C ASP A 53 -3.63 23.93 -4.74
N LEU A 54 -3.30 24.43 -5.93
CA LEU A 54 -4.22 25.24 -6.73
C LEU A 54 -5.32 24.40 -7.39
N GLN A 55 -5.04 23.14 -7.75
CA GLN A 55 -5.96 22.30 -8.53
C GLN A 55 -6.72 21.27 -7.70
N GLY A 56 -6.26 20.93 -6.47
CA GLY A 56 -6.87 19.91 -5.62
C GLY A 56 -6.46 18.48 -5.98
N GLU A 57 -5.59 18.33 -6.98
CA GLU A 57 -5.17 17.04 -7.52
C GLU A 57 -3.67 16.79 -7.31
N PRO A 58 -3.27 15.56 -6.95
CA PRO A 58 -1.86 15.24 -6.70
C PRO A 58 -1.10 15.06 -8.02
N PHE A 59 0.18 15.41 -8.04
CA PHE A 59 1.07 15.18 -9.18
C PHE A 59 0.49 15.74 -10.51
N VAL A 60 0.22 17.04 -10.55
CA VAL A 60 -0.21 17.76 -11.77
C VAL A 60 0.88 18.69 -12.33
N GLY A 61 1.94 18.95 -11.56
CA GLY A 61 3.14 19.65 -12.00
C GLY A 61 4.07 18.82 -12.89
N ALA A 62 5.30 19.31 -13.10
CA ALA A 62 6.31 18.65 -13.95
C ALA A 62 6.65 17.23 -13.49
N ALA A 63 6.83 17.03 -12.18
CA ALA A 63 7.05 15.70 -11.60
C ALA A 63 5.87 14.75 -11.85
N GLY A 64 4.65 15.27 -11.90
CA GLY A 64 3.45 14.49 -12.17
C GLY A 64 3.28 14.10 -13.63
N LYS A 65 3.66 14.98 -14.57
CA LYS A 65 3.75 14.62 -15.98
C LYS A 65 4.74 13.49 -16.21
N TYR A 66 5.91 13.58 -15.58
CA TYR A 66 6.90 12.51 -15.69
C TYR A 66 6.45 11.21 -15.00
N LEU A 67 5.72 11.30 -13.88
CA LEU A 67 5.08 10.13 -13.27
C LEU A 67 4.14 9.40 -14.26
N ASN A 68 3.41 10.13 -15.11
CA ASN A 68 2.55 9.48 -16.11
C ASN A 68 3.35 8.72 -17.18
N GLU A 69 4.51 9.24 -17.59
CA GLU A 69 5.44 8.53 -18.49
C GLU A 69 5.95 7.25 -17.82
N LEU A 70 6.36 7.34 -16.56
CA LEU A 70 6.84 6.20 -15.77
C LEU A 70 5.76 5.12 -15.58
N LEU A 71 4.52 5.51 -15.31
CA LEU A 71 3.40 4.56 -15.20
C LEU A 71 3.22 3.75 -16.49
N SER A 72 3.39 4.40 -17.64
CA SER A 72 3.27 3.74 -18.94
C SER A 72 4.34 2.65 -19.13
N ILE A 73 5.56 2.85 -18.59
CA ILE A 73 6.64 1.84 -18.60
C ILE A 73 6.23 0.60 -17.80
N ALA A 74 5.55 0.79 -16.67
CA ALA A 74 5.02 -0.32 -15.86
C ALA A 74 3.77 -0.98 -16.49
N GLY A 75 3.28 -0.49 -17.63
CA GLY A 75 2.04 -0.96 -18.25
C GLY A 75 0.77 -0.49 -17.53
N LEU A 76 0.86 0.60 -16.78
CA LEU A 76 -0.25 1.20 -16.02
C LEU A 76 -0.68 2.51 -16.66
N ARG A 77 -1.99 2.79 -16.61
CA ARG A 77 -2.51 4.14 -16.85
C ARG A 77 -2.77 4.83 -15.51
N ARG A 78 -2.87 6.16 -15.55
CA ARG A 78 -3.11 6.96 -14.34
C ARG A 78 -4.44 6.61 -13.67
N GLU A 79 -5.44 6.26 -14.47
CA GLU A 79 -6.76 5.82 -14.02
C GLU A 79 -6.77 4.40 -13.43
N ASP A 80 -5.75 3.58 -13.66
CA ASP A 80 -5.68 2.21 -13.13
C ASP A 80 -5.17 2.18 -11.67
N VAL A 81 -4.50 3.26 -11.25
CA VAL A 81 -3.88 3.40 -9.92
C VAL A 81 -4.65 4.39 -9.05
N PHE A 82 -4.37 4.42 -7.75
CA PHE A 82 -4.76 5.54 -6.88
C PHE A 82 -3.50 6.31 -6.47
N ILE A 83 -3.53 7.64 -6.58
CA ILE A 83 -2.39 8.51 -6.28
C ILE A 83 -2.77 9.40 -5.11
N ALA A 84 -1.92 9.41 -4.08
CA ALA A 84 -2.08 10.24 -2.90
C ALA A 84 -0.71 10.72 -2.37
N ASN A 85 -0.75 11.58 -1.35
CA ASN A 85 0.42 12.01 -0.60
C ASN A 85 0.26 11.68 0.89
N VAL A 86 1.38 11.62 1.62
CA VAL A 86 1.39 11.56 3.09
C VAL A 86 0.66 12.77 3.68
N LEU A 87 1.01 13.98 3.25
CA LEU A 87 0.27 15.19 3.60
C LEU A 87 -0.83 15.50 2.59
N LYS A 88 -1.95 16.05 3.08
CA LYS A 88 -3.08 16.52 2.24
C LYS A 88 -3.09 18.02 1.99
N CYS A 89 -2.13 18.75 2.55
CA CYS A 89 -2.00 20.21 2.45
C CYS A 89 -0.56 20.56 2.09
N ARG A 90 -0.38 21.60 1.26
CA ARG A 90 0.92 22.09 0.85
C ARG A 90 1.68 22.77 2.00
N PRO A 91 2.93 22.36 2.29
CA PRO A 91 3.80 23.12 3.19
C PRO A 91 4.17 24.51 2.63
N PRO A 92 4.27 25.55 3.48
CA PRO A 92 4.68 26.89 3.06
C PRO A 92 6.02 26.87 2.33
N GLY A 93 6.06 27.50 1.14
CA GLY A 93 7.28 27.53 0.32
C GLY A 93 7.73 26.18 -0.23
N ASN A 94 6.87 25.14 -0.22
CA ASN A 94 7.22 23.76 -0.57
C ASN A 94 8.38 23.21 0.29
N ARG A 95 8.50 23.66 1.54
CA ARG A 95 9.43 23.04 2.49
C ARG A 95 9.06 21.59 2.76
N ASP A 96 10.02 20.85 3.31
CA ASP A 96 9.79 19.50 3.79
C ASP A 96 8.70 19.44 4.90
N PRO A 97 7.90 18.37 4.95
CA PRO A 97 6.99 18.03 6.04
C PRO A 97 7.69 17.97 7.39
N ARG A 98 7.05 18.53 8.42
CA ARG A 98 7.49 18.31 9.80
C ARG A 98 6.94 16.97 10.33
N PRO A 99 7.63 16.30 11.26
CA PRO A 99 7.16 15.06 11.87
C PRO A 99 5.74 15.18 12.45
N GLU A 100 5.44 16.29 13.14
CA GLU A 100 4.11 16.60 13.70
C GLU A 100 3.02 16.69 12.62
N GLU A 101 3.33 17.25 11.46
CA GLU A 101 2.39 17.38 10.34
C GLU A 101 2.08 16.00 9.74
N ILE A 102 3.10 15.16 9.60
CA ILE A 102 2.97 13.76 9.17
C ILE A 102 2.09 13.00 10.15
N GLU A 103 2.40 13.06 11.45
CA GLU A 103 1.64 12.34 12.48
C GLU A 103 0.15 12.71 12.48
N LEU A 104 -0.16 14.00 12.33
CA LEU A 104 -1.54 14.49 12.34
C LEU A 104 -2.31 14.18 11.05
N CYS A 105 -1.63 14.08 9.91
CA CYS A 105 -2.26 13.90 8.59
C CYS A 105 -2.37 12.43 8.15
N THR A 106 -1.42 11.59 8.59
CA THR A 106 -1.34 10.18 8.19
C THR A 106 -2.53 9.29 8.56
N PRO A 107 -3.37 9.56 9.58
CA PRO A 107 -4.60 8.81 9.78
C PRO A 107 -5.49 8.77 8.53
N TYR A 108 -5.52 9.83 7.72
CA TYR A 108 -6.28 9.84 6.47
C TYR A 108 -5.70 8.88 5.43
N LEU A 109 -4.36 8.87 5.27
CA LEU A 109 -3.71 7.93 4.36
C LEU A 109 -3.93 6.47 4.80
N ARG A 110 -3.91 6.19 6.11
CA ARG A 110 -4.20 4.85 6.64
C ARG A 110 -5.62 4.39 6.29
N GLU A 111 -6.62 5.25 6.49
CA GLU A 111 -8.00 4.90 6.12
C GLU A 111 -8.18 4.80 4.60
N GLN A 112 -7.49 5.63 3.81
CA GLN A 112 -7.44 5.47 2.34
C GLN A 112 -6.87 4.10 1.96
N THR A 113 -5.69 3.73 2.46
CA THR A 113 -5.07 2.42 2.20
C THR A 113 -5.98 1.27 2.62
N ARG A 114 -6.62 1.37 3.78
CA ARG A 114 -7.54 0.32 4.28
C ARG A 114 -8.80 0.17 3.43
N THR A 115 -9.27 1.27 2.83
CA THR A 115 -10.49 1.29 2.01
C THR A 115 -10.21 0.84 0.59
N ILE A 116 -9.09 1.29 0.01
CA ILE A 116 -8.65 0.92 -1.34
C ILE A 116 -8.19 -0.54 -1.38
N ASP A 117 -7.61 -1.03 -0.28
CA ASP A 117 -7.05 -2.37 -0.17
C ASP A 117 -6.09 -2.71 -1.33
N PRO A 118 -5.02 -1.91 -1.52
CA PRO A 118 -4.11 -2.13 -2.64
C PRO A 118 -3.25 -3.38 -2.40
N GLU A 119 -2.83 -4.01 -3.48
CA GLU A 119 -1.85 -5.09 -3.41
C GLU A 119 -0.43 -4.54 -3.24
N PHE A 120 -0.12 -3.48 -4.00
CA PHE A 120 1.17 -2.79 -3.99
C PHE A 120 1.01 -1.34 -3.51
N ILE A 121 1.94 -0.90 -2.66
CA ILE A 121 2.12 0.50 -2.29
C ILE A 121 3.46 0.97 -2.87
N VAL A 122 3.42 1.89 -3.83
CA VAL A 122 4.60 2.49 -4.45
C VAL A 122 4.90 3.81 -3.75
N THR A 123 6.03 3.89 -3.04
CA THR A 123 6.41 5.09 -2.30
C THR A 123 7.41 5.93 -3.10
N LEU A 124 7.08 7.20 -3.29
CA LEU A 124 7.91 8.14 -4.03
C LEU A 124 8.73 9.02 -3.08
N GLY A 125 10.03 8.73 -2.96
CA GLY A 125 10.97 9.50 -2.15
C GLY A 125 11.09 9.04 -0.70
N ASN A 126 11.87 9.79 0.09
CA ASN A 126 12.22 9.42 1.47
C ASN A 126 11.02 9.44 2.41
N PHE A 127 10.23 10.51 2.41
CA PHE A 127 9.21 10.72 3.44
C PHE A 127 8.12 9.65 3.43
N SER A 128 7.55 9.36 2.24
CA SER A 128 6.55 8.30 2.08
C SER A 128 7.12 6.92 2.40
N THR A 129 8.34 6.63 1.94
CA THR A 129 9.03 5.36 2.18
C THR A 129 9.28 5.12 3.67
N LYS A 130 9.90 6.09 4.35
CA LYS A 130 10.19 6.00 5.79
C LYS A 130 8.92 5.87 6.62
N PHE A 131 7.88 6.64 6.28
CA PHE A 131 6.59 6.56 6.97
C PHE A 131 5.94 5.18 6.82
N ILE A 132 5.85 4.65 5.60
CA ILE A 132 5.14 3.39 5.34
C ILE A 132 5.93 2.18 5.86
N LEU A 133 7.26 2.17 5.68
CA LEU A 133 8.11 1.06 6.12
C LEU A 133 8.52 1.17 7.60
N LYS A 134 8.24 2.29 8.27
CA LYS A 134 8.72 2.59 9.64
C LYS A 134 10.23 2.33 9.78
N THR A 135 10.99 2.86 8.83
CA THR A 135 12.43 2.63 8.72
C THR A 135 13.21 3.94 8.67
N GLU A 136 14.45 3.92 9.15
CA GLU A 136 15.39 5.03 9.00
C GLU A 136 16.29 4.90 7.78
N VAL A 137 16.23 3.76 7.07
CA VAL A 137 17.02 3.52 5.87
C VAL A 137 16.56 4.48 4.76
N GLY A 138 17.51 5.18 4.15
CA GLY A 138 17.25 6.17 3.11
C GLY A 138 16.89 5.54 1.76
N ILE A 139 16.17 6.31 0.94
CA ILE A 139 15.65 5.89 -0.37
C ILE A 139 16.74 5.40 -1.32
N THR A 140 17.95 5.97 -1.25
CA THR A 140 19.09 5.54 -2.08
C THR A 140 19.45 4.06 -1.91
N ARG A 141 19.19 3.48 -0.73
CA ARG A 141 19.45 2.05 -0.47
C ARG A 141 18.23 1.16 -0.72
N LEU A 142 17.03 1.73 -0.68
CA LEU A 142 15.77 0.98 -0.73
C LEU A 142 15.12 0.96 -2.11
N HIS A 143 15.40 1.95 -2.96
CA HIS A 143 14.70 2.06 -4.25
C HIS A 143 14.92 0.80 -5.11
N GLY A 144 13.91 0.43 -5.90
CA GLY A 144 13.97 -0.72 -6.80
C GLY A 144 13.94 -2.09 -6.11
N THR A 145 13.82 -2.13 -4.77
CA THR A 145 13.76 -3.39 -4.01
C THR A 145 12.40 -3.59 -3.37
N LEU A 146 11.78 -4.75 -3.59
CA LEU A 146 10.49 -5.06 -3.00
C LEU A 146 10.60 -5.26 -1.48
N GLN A 147 9.81 -4.52 -0.73
CA GLN A 147 9.71 -4.54 0.72
C GLN A 147 8.32 -5.02 1.15
N ARG A 148 8.11 -5.18 2.45
CA ARG A 148 6.80 -5.53 3.04
C ARG A 148 6.48 -4.64 4.23
N ALA A 149 5.21 -4.24 4.33
CA ALA A 149 4.65 -3.59 5.51
C ALA A 149 3.30 -4.24 5.83
N GLY A 150 3.29 -5.10 6.86
CA GLY A 150 2.15 -5.98 7.12
C GLY A 150 1.91 -6.89 5.92
N ARG A 151 0.67 -6.87 5.38
CA ARG A 151 0.30 -7.64 4.19
C ARG A 151 0.66 -6.96 2.86
N PHE A 152 0.97 -5.66 2.88
CA PHE A 152 1.20 -4.89 1.67
C PHE A 152 2.61 -5.13 1.12
N LYS A 153 2.70 -5.29 -0.20
CA LYS A 153 3.96 -5.23 -0.95
C LYS A 153 4.31 -3.75 -1.11
N VAL A 154 5.48 -3.33 -0.64
CA VAL A 154 5.89 -1.92 -0.72
C VAL A 154 7.07 -1.81 -1.68
N PHE A 155 6.97 -0.95 -2.68
CA PHE A 155 8.01 -0.78 -3.69
C PHE A 155 8.51 0.67 -3.67
N PRO A 156 9.62 0.95 -2.95
CA PRO A 156 10.19 2.29 -2.88
C PRO A 156 10.83 2.70 -4.20
N ILE A 157 10.62 3.94 -4.59
CA ILE A 157 11.19 4.56 -5.79
C ILE A 157 11.64 5.98 -5.44
N PHE A 158 12.65 6.52 -6.13
CA PHE A 158 12.97 7.95 -6.03
C PHE A 158 11.75 8.83 -6.34
N HIS A 159 11.72 10.04 -5.79
CA HIS A 159 10.67 10.98 -6.15
C HIS A 159 10.88 11.46 -7.61
N PRO A 160 9.84 11.51 -8.49
CA PRO A 160 10.01 11.89 -9.89
C PRO A 160 10.67 13.26 -10.11
N ALA A 161 10.51 14.19 -9.15
CA ALA A 161 11.18 15.48 -9.18
C ALA A 161 12.72 15.39 -9.20
N ALA A 162 13.32 14.31 -8.67
CA ALA A 162 14.76 14.11 -8.65
C ALA A 162 15.37 13.95 -10.05
N ALA A 163 14.59 13.44 -11.01
CA ALA A 163 15.05 13.22 -12.38
C ALA A 163 14.83 14.41 -13.32
N LEU A 164 14.20 15.49 -12.85
CA LEU A 164 14.01 16.68 -13.67
C LEU A 164 15.33 17.39 -14.00
N TYR A 165 16.39 17.12 -13.21
CA TYR A 165 17.69 17.78 -13.34
C TYR A 165 18.89 16.81 -13.31
N ASP A 166 18.64 15.50 -13.19
CA ASP A 166 19.67 14.47 -13.06
C ASP A 166 19.34 13.26 -13.95
N SER A 167 20.13 13.06 -14.99
CA SER A 167 19.96 11.97 -15.96
C SER A 167 20.16 10.58 -15.35
N SER A 168 21.04 10.44 -14.35
CA SER A 168 21.26 9.17 -13.66
C SER A 168 20.03 8.75 -12.85
N LYS A 169 19.32 9.73 -12.28
CA LYS A 169 18.04 9.49 -11.58
C LYS A 169 16.93 9.16 -12.55
N ARG A 170 16.96 9.70 -13.76
CA ARG A 170 16.01 9.36 -14.82
C ARG A 170 16.11 7.87 -15.18
N GLU A 171 17.33 7.40 -15.46
CA GLU A 171 17.57 5.99 -15.78
C GLU A 171 17.16 5.05 -14.63
N ALA A 172 17.52 5.40 -13.39
CA ALA A 172 17.11 4.62 -12.22
C ALA A 172 15.58 4.52 -12.08
N LEU A 173 14.84 5.60 -12.32
CA LEU A 173 13.38 5.60 -12.27
C LEU A 173 12.75 4.73 -13.37
N GLU A 174 13.25 4.82 -14.60
CA GLU A 174 12.75 4.02 -15.72
C GLU A 174 12.99 2.52 -15.47
N ASN A 175 14.16 2.17 -14.91
CA ASN A 175 14.46 0.81 -14.48
C ASN A 175 13.53 0.34 -13.35
N ASP A 176 13.34 1.15 -12.30
CA ASP A 176 12.45 0.82 -11.18
C ASP A 176 11.00 0.59 -11.66
N PHE A 177 10.48 1.41 -12.58
CA PHE A 177 9.13 1.21 -13.15
C PHE A 177 9.05 0.00 -14.10
N THR A 178 10.15 -0.34 -14.78
CA THR A 178 10.23 -1.61 -15.53
C THR A 178 10.11 -2.80 -14.59
N THR A 179 10.83 -2.77 -13.46
CA THR A 179 10.74 -3.80 -12.41
C THR A 179 9.34 -3.85 -11.80
N LEU A 180 8.71 -2.70 -11.52
CA LEU A 180 7.31 -2.67 -11.05
C LEU A 180 6.38 -3.39 -12.03
N GLY A 181 6.52 -3.14 -13.33
CA GLY A 181 5.74 -3.84 -14.35
C GLY A 181 5.97 -5.35 -14.37
N GLN A 182 7.21 -5.81 -14.12
CA GLN A 182 7.52 -7.23 -13.99
C GLN A 182 6.82 -7.85 -12.76
N LEU A 183 6.93 -7.20 -11.60
CA LEU A 183 6.30 -7.65 -10.35
C LEU A 183 4.78 -7.76 -10.45
N LEU A 184 4.14 -6.83 -11.17
CA LEU A 184 2.70 -6.87 -11.42
C LEU A 184 2.31 -8.11 -12.25
N ARG A 185 3.02 -8.37 -13.35
CA ARG A 185 2.79 -9.54 -14.21
C ARG A 185 3.04 -10.86 -13.47
N GLU A 186 4.08 -10.93 -12.66
CA GLU A 186 4.35 -12.10 -11.82
C GLU A 186 3.21 -12.35 -10.82
N SER A 187 2.65 -11.28 -10.26
CA SER A 187 1.51 -11.41 -9.37
C SER A 187 0.24 -11.89 -10.09
N ASP A 188 -0.01 -11.39 -11.30
CA ASP A 188 -1.13 -11.85 -12.13
C ASP A 188 -1.01 -13.34 -12.47
N ALA A 189 0.20 -13.80 -12.80
CA ALA A 189 0.46 -15.21 -13.06
C ALA A 189 0.21 -16.07 -11.81
N ALA A 190 0.67 -15.62 -10.63
CA ALA A 190 0.43 -16.33 -9.37
C ALA A 190 -1.06 -16.41 -9.01
N ALA A 191 -1.83 -15.34 -9.24
CA ALA A 191 -3.28 -15.34 -9.03
C ALA A 191 -4.00 -16.30 -9.99
N GLY A 192 -3.63 -16.30 -11.27
CA GLY A 192 -4.20 -17.20 -12.28
C GLY A 192 -3.92 -18.68 -12.01
N MET A 193 -2.75 -19.03 -11.48
CA MET A 193 -2.43 -20.42 -11.10
C MET A 193 -3.30 -20.92 -9.93
N HIS A 194 -3.62 -20.06 -8.96
CA HIS A 194 -4.49 -20.41 -7.83
C HIS A 194 -5.95 -20.62 -8.25
N GLU A 195 -6.45 -19.90 -9.26
CA GLU A 195 -7.82 -20.10 -9.77
C GLU A 195 -7.96 -21.42 -10.55
N VAL A 196 -6.92 -21.81 -11.31
CA VAL A 196 -6.93 -23.06 -12.08
C VAL A 196 -6.87 -24.28 -11.16
N ASP A 197 -6.12 -24.22 -10.05
CA ASP A 197 -6.02 -25.33 -9.09
C ASP A 197 -7.32 -25.50 -8.27
N ALA A 198 -7.98 -24.40 -7.90
CA ALA A 198 -9.30 -24.44 -7.25
C ALA A 198 -10.42 -24.97 -8.17
N GLY A 199 -10.32 -24.73 -9.48
CA GLY A 199 -11.24 -25.26 -10.49
C GLY A 199 -11.06 -26.76 -10.78
N ASN A 200 -9.88 -27.32 -10.53
CA ASN A 200 -9.57 -28.73 -10.80
C ASN A 200 -9.89 -29.66 -9.62
N ALA A 201 -10.12 -29.11 -8.42
CA ALA A 201 -10.48 -29.87 -7.22
C ALA A 201 -11.95 -30.33 -7.16
N GLN A 202 -12.77 -30.06 -8.18
CA GLN A 202 -14.18 -30.49 -8.27
C GLN A 202 -14.41 -31.67 -9.25
N GLY A 203 -13.35 -32.38 -9.65
CA GLY A 203 -13.42 -33.65 -10.38
C GLY A 203 -13.61 -34.85 -9.45
N SER A 204 -14.85 -35.32 -9.34
CA SER A 204 -15.31 -36.47 -8.55
C SER A 204 -14.47 -37.76 -8.68
N PRO A 205 -14.47 -38.63 -7.65
CA PRO A 205 -14.66 -40.05 -7.93
C PRO A 205 -15.94 -40.57 -7.29
N ALA A 206 -16.70 -41.23 -8.17
CA ALA A 206 -17.81 -42.14 -7.96
C ALA A 206 -17.93 -42.79 -6.57
N ALA A 207 -19.13 -42.67 -6.01
CA ALA A 207 -19.61 -43.47 -4.90
C ALA A 207 -19.80 -44.94 -5.32
N LEU A 208 -19.16 -45.87 -4.60
CA LEU A 208 -19.58 -47.27 -4.52
C LEU A 208 -20.06 -47.56 -3.10
N SER A 209 -21.21 -48.24 -3.04
CA SER A 209 -22.00 -48.53 -1.85
C SER A 209 -21.71 -49.90 -1.23
N THR A 210 -22.09 -50.00 0.06
CA THR A 210 -22.44 -51.19 0.90
C THR A 210 -21.33 -51.83 1.76
N PRO A 211 -21.66 -52.59 2.83
CA PRO A 211 -22.52 -52.28 4.00
C PRO A 211 -21.86 -52.66 5.37
N ALA A 212 -22.64 -52.61 6.45
CA ALA A 212 -22.30 -52.54 7.89
C ALA A 212 -21.67 -53.79 8.63
N VAL A 213 -20.79 -53.51 9.63
CA VAL A 213 -20.70 -53.90 11.09
C VAL A 213 -20.80 -55.42 11.47
N PRO A 214 -20.03 -56.03 12.45
CA PRO A 214 -19.88 -55.63 13.88
C PRO A 214 -18.60 -55.97 14.72
N THR A 215 -18.50 -55.30 15.90
CA THR A 215 -17.91 -55.66 17.24
C THR A 215 -16.41 -56.05 17.33
N ASP A 216 -15.60 -55.70 18.35
CA ASP A 216 -15.82 -55.76 19.81
C ASP A 216 -14.70 -55.06 20.62
N SER A 217 -15.02 -54.67 21.87
CA SER A 217 -14.23 -54.51 23.12
C SER A 217 -12.69 -54.26 23.12
N ASN A 218 -12.23 -53.26 23.90
CA ASN A 218 -11.70 -53.39 25.28
C ASN A 218 -10.63 -52.32 25.65
N ALA A 219 -10.54 -52.06 26.96
CA ALA A 219 -9.85 -51.00 27.70
C ALA A 219 -8.31 -51.01 27.67
N GLY A 220 -7.71 -49.88 28.09
CA GLY A 220 -6.30 -49.79 28.47
C GLY A 220 -5.84 -48.37 28.77
N GLU A 221 -5.73 -48.03 30.06
CA GLU A 221 -5.16 -46.80 30.62
C GLU A 221 -3.65 -46.67 30.30
N GLY A 222 -3.15 -45.42 30.20
CA GLY A 222 -1.73 -45.14 30.08
C GLY A 222 -1.43 -43.65 30.20
N GLN A 223 -0.92 -43.26 31.36
CA GLN A 223 -0.46 -41.91 31.73
C GLN A 223 0.82 -41.53 30.97
N ALA A 224 0.97 -40.26 30.60
CA ALA A 224 2.28 -39.64 30.43
C ALA A 224 2.21 -38.13 30.62
N GLU A 225 3.02 -37.65 31.56
CA GLU A 225 3.30 -36.28 31.93
C GLU A 225 4.01 -35.50 30.81
N THR A 226 3.70 -34.21 30.67
CA THR A 226 4.68 -33.21 30.18
C THR A 226 4.47 -31.84 30.84
N GLN A 227 5.61 -31.21 31.11
CA GLN A 227 5.88 -29.98 31.85
C GLN A 227 5.39 -28.68 31.17
N PRO A 228 5.36 -27.54 31.89
CA PRO A 228 4.83 -26.27 31.37
C PRO A 228 5.86 -25.46 30.59
N ASP A 229 5.42 -24.80 29.53
CA ASP A 229 6.18 -23.79 28.79
C ASP A 229 5.57 -22.39 29.08
N PRO A 230 6.37 -21.33 29.33
CA PRO A 230 5.85 -20.01 29.68
C PRO A 230 5.65 -19.15 28.42
N ALA A 231 4.41 -18.94 28.02
CA ALA A 231 4.05 -17.97 27.00
C ALA A 231 3.77 -16.59 27.62
N SER A 232 4.77 -15.70 27.65
CA SER A 232 4.54 -14.26 27.70
C SER A 232 4.35 -13.73 26.28
N HIS A 233 3.16 -13.98 25.71
CA HIS A 233 2.71 -13.28 24.52
C HIS A 233 2.33 -11.85 24.88
N VAL A 234 3.22 -10.91 24.61
CA VAL A 234 2.83 -9.51 24.42
C VAL A 234 2.11 -9.44 23.09
N GLU A 235 0.78 -9.35 23.13
CA GLU A 235 -0.05 -8.99 21.97
C GLU A 235 0.46 -7.67 21.37
N GLN A 236 0.91 -7.73 20.12
CA GLN A 236 1.11 -6.53 19.30
C GLN A 236 -0.20 -6.22 18.56
N PRO A 237 -0.73 -4.99 18.62
CA PRO A 237 -1.90 -4.62 17.84
C PRO A 237 -1.53 -4.52 16.35
N HIS A 238 -2.25 -5.29 15.54
CA HIS A 238 -2.27 -5.18 14.08
C HIS A 238 -2.54 -3.74 13.64
N LEU A 239 -1.61 -3.14 12.89
CA LEU A 239 -1.76 -1.83 12.28
C LEU A 239 -1.05 -1.78 10.93
N LEU A 240 -1.67 -2.49 9.98
CA LEU A 240 -1.94 -2.17 8.58
C LEU A 240 -2.98 -3.18 8.07
#